data_AF-A0A6A5RAT2-F1
#
_entry.id   AF-A0A6A5RAT2-F1
#
_cell.length_a   1.000
_cell.length_b   1.000
_cell.length_c   1.000
_cell.angle_alpha   90.00
_cell.angle_beta   90.00
_cell.angle_gamma   90.00
#
_symmetry.space_group_name_H-M   'P 1'
#
loop_
_entity.id
_entity.type
_entity.pdbx_description
1 polymer ?
#
loop_
_entity_poly.entity_id
_entity_poly.type
_entity_poly.pdbx_seq_one_letter_code
_entity_poly.pdbx_strand_id
1 'polypeptide(L)'
;MADELAPPRKSVELEDPGAKELVDSDNEHFSDASEGRVHEKSLSKSLEQSRAEATSPIPITRVERVDDEPAHGEVPGTAAYKMRTQDAVPDEVEIVPDGQRSRSASRVSVNDRPLTPGGTPVPKMVVERVDDQPAHGEVPGTLAFDQRRADAAPDVIVKVPEPPKRDNLGPQ
;
A
#
# COMPACT_ATOMS: atom_id res chain seq x y z
N MET A 1 37.86 -21.35 29.71
CA MET A 1 36.54 -21.15 30.36
C MET A 1 35.53 -21.19 29.25
N ALA A 2 34.82 -22.30 29.09
CA ALA A 2 33.77 -22.45 28.08
C ALA A 2 32.46 -22.05 28.73
N ASP A 3 31.91 -20.92 28.30
CA ASP A 3 30.61 -20.44 28.76
C ASP A 3 29.55 -21.11 27.87
N GLU A 4 29.04 -22.23 28.36
CA GLU A 4 28.08 -23.08 27.67
C GLU A 4 26.68 -22.51 27.91
N LEU A 5 26.13 -21.81 26.90
CA LEU A 5 24.77 -21.29 26.93
C LEU A 5 23.78 -22.46 26.92
N ALA A 6 23.35 -22.90 28.10
CA ALA A 6 22.32 -23.91 28.23
C ALA A 6 20.97 -23.38 27.66
N PRO A 7 20.23 -24.20 26.88
CA PRO A 7 18.93 -23.80 26.37
C PRO A 7 17.94 -23.55 27.51
N PRO A 8 17.00 -22.59 27.36
CA PRO A 8 16.04 -22.25 28.40
C PRO A 8 15.16 -23.46 28.74
N ARG A 9 14.87 -23.61 30.03
CA ARG A 9 14.00 -24.68 30.56
C ARG A 9 12.59 -24.49 30.01
N LYS A 10 12.05 -25.50 29.33
CA LYS A 10 10.65 -25.55 28.90
C LYS A 10 9.76 -25.79 30.11
N SER A 11 9.41 -24.76 30.87
CA SER A 11 8.38 -24.87 31.90
C SER A 11 7.87 -23.50 32.34
N VAL A 12 7.19 -22.82 31.44
CA VAL A 12 5.98 -22.04 31.75
C VAL A 12 5.10 -22.25 30.53
N GLU A 13 4.15 -23.17 30.62
CA GLU A 13 2.98 -23.10 29.75
C GLU A 13 2.32 -21.76 30.10
N LEU A 14 2.63 -20.73 29.32
CA LEU A 14 1.78 -19.55 29.27
C LEU A 14 0.46 -20.10 28.73
N GLU A 15 -0.46 -20.42 29.64
CA GLU A 15 -1.87 -20.55 29.30
C GLU A 15 -2.25 -19.21 28.69
N ASP A 16 -2.29 -19.16 27.36
CA ASP A 16 -2.94 -18.09 26.62
C ASP A 16 -4.40 -18.10 27.08
N PRO A 17 -4.89 -17.07 27.80
CA PRO A 17 -6.29 -16.96 28.12
C PRO A 17 -6.99 -16.57 26.81
N GLY A 18 -7.10 -17.54 25.91
CA GLY A 18 -7.68 -17.42 24.59
C GLY A 18 -8.99 -16.67 24.67
N ALA A 19 -9.26 -15.90 23.62
CA ALA A 19 -10.40 -15.01 23.48
C ALA A 19 -11.64 -15.56 24.18
N LYS A 20 -11.99 -14.93 25.31
CA LYS A 20 -13.17 -15.30 26.09
C LYS A 20 -14.37 -15.34 25.15
N GLU A 21 -15.16 -16.41 25.27
CA GLU A 21 -16.42 -16.63 24.57
C GLU A 21 -17.16 -15.31 24.40
N LEU A 22 -17.24 -14.87 23.14
CA LEU A 22 -18.12 -13.78 22.75
C LEU A 22 -19.53 -14.28 23.06
N VAL A 23 -20.10 -13.72 24.11
CA VAL A 23 -21.51 -13.81 24.47
C VAL A 23 -22.35 -13.85 23.19
N ASP A 24 -23.16 -14.89 23.06
CA ASP A 24 -24.08 -15.10 21.94
C ASP A 24 -24.98 -13.87 21.78
N SER A 25 -24.55 -12.95 20.90
CA SER A 25 -25.35 -11.83 20.43
C SER A 25 -26.15 -12.31 19.22
N ASP A 26 -27.11 -13.20 19.48
CA ASP A 26 -28.04 -13.80 18.53
C ASP A 26 -29.07 -12.78 17.97
N ASN A 27 -28.67 -11.54 17.63
CA ASN A 27 -29.63 -10.58 17.05
C ASN A 27 -29.06 -9.42 16.23
N GLU A 28 -28.00 -9.64 15.46
CA GLU A 28 -27.59 -8.70 14.41
C GLU A 28 -27.54 -9.41 13.06
N HIS A 29 -28.73 -9.59 12.48
CA HIS A 29 -28.90 -10.11 11.11
C HIS A 29 -28.33 -9.11 10.09
N PHE A 30 -27.05 -9.24 9.76
CA PHE A 30 -26.45 -8.62 8.58
C PHE A 30 -26.94 -9.34 7.31
N SER A 31 -28.21 -9.14 6.95
CA SER A 31 -28.82 -9.69 5.72
C SER A 31 -28.72 -8.75 4.51
N ASP A 32 -27.84 -7.73 4.55
CA ASP A 32 -27.61 -6.80 3.44
C ASP A 32 -26.59 -7.32 2.42
N ALA A 33 -25.61 -8.11 2.86
CA ALA A 33 -24.54 -8.59 1.99
C ALA A 33 -25.06 -9.63 1.00
N SER A 34 -25.62 -9.16 -0.11
CA SER A 34 -25.83 -9.95 -1.31
C SER A 34 -24.46 -10.35 -1.86
N GLU A 35 -23.94 -11.50 -1.41
CA GLU A 35 -22.83 -12.18 -2.07
C GLU A 35 -23.27 -12.61 -3.47
N GLY A 36 -23.27 -11.67 -4.42
CA GLY A 36 -23.08 -11.88 -5.86
C GLY A 36 -23.64 -13.16 -6.48
N ARG A 37 -24.82 -13.65 -6.08
CA ARG A 37 -25.50 -14.77 -6.75
C ARG A 37 -26.17 -14.28 -8.03
N VAL A 38 -25.38 -13.68 -8.91
CA VAL A 38 -25.74 -13.46 -10.30
C VAL A 38 -25.13 -14.60 -11.10
N HIS A 39 -25.98 -15.58 -11.39
CA HIS A 39 -25.88 -16.51 -12.53
C HIS A 39 -24.80 -17.61 -12.55
N GLU A 40 -24.81 -18.54 -11.60
CA GLU A 40 -24.02 -19.79 -11.73
C GLU A 40 -24.31 -20.62 -13.00
N LYS A 41 -25.44 -20.38 -13.69
CA LYS A 41 -25.79 -21.11 -14.93
C LYS A 41 -25.46 -20.40 -16.24
N SER A 42 -25.06 -19.12 -16.23
CA SER A 42 -24.53 -18.44 -17.45
C SER A 42 -23.03 -18.17 -17.38
N LEU A 43 -22.41 -18.33 -16.21
CA LEU A 43 -21.00 -18.09 -15.99
C LEU A 43 -20.09 -19.10 -16.70
N SER A 44 -20.49 -20.36 -16.91
CA SER A 44 -19.59 -21.34 -17.56
C SER A 44 -19.23 -20.97 -19.01
N LYS A 45 -20.17 -20.40 -19.77
CA LYS A 45 -19.90 -19.94 -21.14
C LYS A 45 -19.31 -18.53 -21.19
N SER A 46 -19.71 -17.66 -20.25
CA SER A 46 -19.19 -16.30 -20.18
C SER A 46 -17.76 -16.22 -19.60
N LEU A 47 -17.35 -17.12 -18.69
CA LEU A 47 -15.98 -17.23 -18.19
C LEU A 47 -15.01 -17.69 -19.27
N GLU A 48 -15.40 -18.65 -20.11
CA GLU A 48 -14.56 -19.07 -21.24
C GLU A 48 -14.40 -17.95 -22.26
N GLN A 49 -15.46 -17.17 -22.50
CA GLN A 49 -15.43 -16.06 -23.44
C GLN A 49 -14.67 -14.84 -22.89
N SER A 50 -14.80 -14.53 -21.59
CA SER A 50 -14.01 -13.48 -20.93
C SER A 50 -12.55 -13.86 -20.72
N ARG A 51 -12.22 -15.15 -20.59
CA ARG A 51 -10.83 -15.63 -20.54
C ARG A 51 -10.15 -15.54 -21.91
N ALA A 52 -10.92 -15.71 -23.00
CA ALA A 52 -10.42 -15.50 -24.36
C ALA A 52 -10.17 -14.02 -24.69
N GLU A 53 -10.88 -13.09 -24.03
CA GLU A 53 -10.73 -11.63 -24.20
C GLU A 53 -9.81 -10.97 -23.16
N ALA A 54 -9.39 -11.71 -22.12
CA ALA A 54 -8.39 -11.24 -21.16
C ALA A 54 -6.99 -11.22 -21.81
N THR A 55 -6.65 -10.11 -22.48
CA THR A 55 -5.32 -9.88 -23.07
C THR A 55 -4.23 -9.59 -22.04
N SER A 56 -4.54 -9.66 -20.74
CA SER A 56 -3.54 -9.46 -19.69
C SER A 56 -2.60 -10.67 -19.65
N PRO A 57 -1.28 -10.47 -19.62
CA PRO A 57 -0.32 -11.55 -19.45
C PRO A 57 -0.67 -12.42 -18.24
N ILE A 58 -0.48 -13.73 -18.36
CA ILE A 58 -0.64 -14.65 -17.23
C ILE A 58 0.36 -14.25 -16.14
N PRO A 59 -0.07 -14.00 -14.88
CA PRO A 59 0.86 -13.76 -13.78
C PRO A 59 1.80 -14.96 -13.61
N ILE A 60 3.10 -14.70 -13.56
CA ILE A 60 4.14 -15.71 -13.36
C ILE A 60 4.66 -15.67 -11.93
N THR A 61 4.98 -16.85 -11.40
CA THR A 61 5.60 -17.04 -10.08
C THR A 61 7.07 -17.34 -10.25
N ARG A 62 7.91 -16.55 -9.58
CA ARG A 62 9.37 -16.67 -9.64
C ARG A 62 9.96 -16.76 -8.24
N VAL A 63 10.83 -17.74 -8.03
CA VAL A 63 11.57 -17.93 -6.78
C VAL A 63 13.03 -17.62 -7.01
N GLU A 64 13.60 -16.76 -6.17
CA GLU A 64 15.03 -16.48 -6.15
C GLU A 64 15.68 -17.20 -4.97
N ARG A 65 16.68 -18.05 -5.24
CA ARG A 65 17.46 -18.77 -4.24
C ARG A 65 18.77 -18.03 -3.97
N VAL A 66 19.29 -18.14 -2.76
CA VAL A 66 20.60 -17.55 -2.41
C VAL A 66 21.76 -18.44 -2.87
N ASP A 67 21.55 -19.76 -2.84
CA ASP A 67 22.52 -20.78 -3.20
C ASP A 67 21.88 -21.99 -3.91
N ASP A 68 22.75 -22.85 -4.44
CA ASP A 68 22.42 -24.11 -5.10
C ASP A 68 22.37 -25.31 -4.12
N GLU A 69 22.51 -25.09 -2.82
CA GLU A 69 22.55 -26.18 -1.85
C GLU A 69 21.15 -26.75 -1.59
N PRO A 70 20.98 -28.08 -1.50
CA PRO A 70 19.68 -28.67 -1.31
C PRO A 70 19.10 -28.29 0.06
N ALA A 71 17.95 -27.63 0.04
CA ALA A 71 17.24 -27.24 1.26
C ALA A 71 16.45 -28.42 1.86
N HIS A 72 15.86 -28.19 3.03
CA HIS A 72 14.97 -29.17 3.65
C HIS A 72 13.82 -29.53 2.68
N GLY A 73 13.62 -30.83 2.45
CA GLY A 73 12.62 -31.34 1.51
C GLY A 73 13.04 -31.35 0.04
N GLU A 74 14.28 -30.99 -0.32
CA GLU A 74 14.79 -31.13 -1.70
C GLU A 74 15.58 -32.43 -1.90
N VAL A 75 16.04 -33.06 -0.81
CA VAL A 75 16.80 -34.31 -0.85
C VAL A 75 15.86 -35.50 -1.11
N PRO A 76 16.03 -36.24 -2.22
CA PRO A 76 15.20 -37.40 -2.55
C PRO A 76 15.23 -38.48 -1.44
N GLY A 77 14.10 -39.17 -1.27
CA GLY A 77 13.96 -40.26 -0.30
C GLY A 77 13.57 -39.83 1.12
N THR A 78 13.61 -38.53 1.43
CA THR A 78 13.13 -38.00 2.72
C THR A 78 11.60 -37.88 2.77
N ALA A 79 11.02 -37.87 3.98
CA ALA A 79 9.58 -37.64 4.16
C ALA A 79 9.18 -36.23 3.68
N ALA A 80 10.02 -35.23 3.94
CA ALA A 80 9.81 -33.86 3.50
C ALA A 80 9.78 -33.73 1.96
N TYR A 81 10.65 -34.46 1.25
CA TYR A 81 10.62 -34.50 -0.22
C TYR A 81 9.33 -35.09 -0.78
N LYS A 82 8.79 -36.14 -0.15
CA LYS A 82 7.50 -36.73 -0.56
C LYS A 82 6.33 -35.77 -0.37
N MET A 83 6.36 -34.96 0.68
CA MET A 83 5.35 -33.92 0.88
C MET A 83 5.51 -32.81 -0.17
N ARG A 84 6.74 -32.33 -0.39
CA ARG A 84 7.03 -31.23 -1.32
C ARG A 84 6.79 -31.56 -2.79
N THR A 85 6.91 -32.83 -3.17
CA THR A 85 6.54 -33.28 -4.54
C THR A 85 5.03 -33.17 -4.84
N GLN A 86 4.19 -32.94 -3.82
CA GLN A 86 2.77 -32.62 -4.00
C GLN A 86 2.52 -31.11 -4.11
N ASP A 87 3.50 -30.27 -3.76
CA ASP A 87 3.39 -28.82 -3.84
C ASP A 87 3.46 -28.35 -5.30
N ALA A 88 2.88 -27.18 -5.59
CA ALA A 88 2.99 -26.55 -6.89
C ALA A 88 4.44 -26.10 -7.17
N VAL A 89 4.89 -26.28 -8.42
CA VAL A 89 6.22 -25.85 -8.87
C VAL A 89 6.13 -24.43 -9.41
N PRO A 90 7.02 -23.49 -9.02
CA PRO A 90 7.05 -22.14 -9.57
C PRO A 90 7.43 -22.17 -11.05
N ASP A 91 7.02 -21.14 -11.79
CA ASP A 91 7.31 -21.03 -13.22
C ASP A 91 8.81 -20.84 -13.48
N GLU A 92 9.46 -20.01 -12.66
CA GLU A 92 10.89 -19.69 -12.79
C GLU A 92 11.61 -19.82 -11.44
N VAL A 93 12.82 -20.38 -11.48
CA VAL A 93 13.75 -20.43 -10.34
C VAL A 93 15.11 -19.86 -10.78
N GLU A 94 15.59 -18.82 -10.10
CA GLU A 94 16.92 -18.22 -10.33
C GLU A 94 17.74 -18.28 -9.04
N ILE A 95 19.04 -18.56 -9.13
CA ILE A 95 19.95 -18.41 -7.99
C ILE A 95 20.62 -17.05 -8.08
N VAL A 96 20.39 -16.20 -7.08
CA VAL A 96 20.96 -14.87 -6.90
C VAL A 96 21.89 -14.92 -5.69
N PRO A 97 23.21 -14.99 -5.90
CA PRO A 97 24.17 -15.05 -4.81
C PRO A 97 24.11 -13.83 -3.90
N ASP A 98 24.50 -14.02 -2.64
CA ASP A 98 24.59 -12.94 -1.66
C ASP A 98 25.43 -11.77 -2.17
N GLY A 99 24.90 -10.56 -2.00
CA GLY A 99 25.51 -9.32 -2.48
C GLY A 99 25.15 -8.95 -3.92
N GLN A 100 24.46 -9.80 -4.68
CA GLN A 100 23.83 -9.41 -5.93
C GLN A 100 22.41 -8.88 -5.70
N ARG A 101 22.03 -7.88 -6.50
CA ARG A 101 20.71 -7.28 -6.40
C ARG A 101 19.70 -8.17 -7.13
N SER A 102 18.65 -8.58 -6.41
CA SER A 102 17.46 -9.24 -6.98
C SER A 102 16.96 -8.51 -8.22
N ARG A 103 16.61 -9.26 -9.26
CA ARG A 103 16.04 -8.72 -10.51
C ARG A 103 14.55 -8.39 -10.37
N SER A 104 13.97 -8.62 -9.19
CA SER A 104 12.57 -8.36 -8.82
C SER A 104 12.24 -6.88 -8.56
N ALA A 105 13.13 -5.94 -8.87
CA ALA A 105 12.68 -4.56 -9.03
C ALA A 105 11.60 -4.57 -10.11
N SER A 106 10.38 -4.17 -9.76
CA SER A 106 9.22 -4.17 -10.64
C SER A 106 9.62 -3.80 -12.07
N ARG A 107 9.15 -4.55 -13.08
CA ARG A 107 9.34 -4.19 -14.50
C ARG A 107 8.88 -2.77 -14.84
N VAL A 108 8.15 -2.13 -13.93
CA VAL A 108 7.93 -0.68 -13.90
C VAL A 108 9.27 0.00 -13.70
N SER A 109 9.80 0.59 -14.79
CA SER A 109 10.94 1.50 -14.74
C SER A 109 10.77 2.49 -13.59
N VAL A 110 11.86 2.92 -12.94
CA VAL A 110 11.77 3.99 -11.93
C VAL A 110 11.08 5.24 -12.50
N ASN A 111 11.20 5.45 -13.81
CA ASN A 111 10.50 6.52 -14.54
C ASN A 111 8.98 6.28 -14.69
N ASP A 112 8.54 5.02 -14.70
CA ASP A 112 7.14 4.62 -14.80
C ASP A 112 6.48 4.48 -13.42
N ARG A 113 7.26 4.58 -12.33
CA ARG A 113 6.71 4.58 -10.98
C ARG A 113 6.00 5.91 -10.78
N PRO A 114 4.67 5.92 -10.54
CA PRO A 114 3.99 7.17 -10.31
C PRO A 114 4.58 7.84 -9.06
N LEU A 115 4.79 9.16 -9.14
CA LEU A 115 5.35 9.95 -8.03
C LEU A 115 4.51 9.85 -6.74
N THR A 116 3.26 9.41 -6.87
CA THR A 116 2.32 9.23 -5.76
C THR A 116 1.77 7.79 -5.77
N PRO A 117 1.39 7.24 -4.60
CA PRO A 117 0.75 5.93 -4.47
C PRO A 117 -0.58 5.71 -5.24
N GLY A 118 -0.99 6.64 -6.11
CA GLY A 118 -2.26 6.57 -6.85
C GLY A 118 -2.17 7.01 -8.32
N GLY A 119 -0.97 7.16 -8.90
CA GLY A 119 -0.85 7.47 -10.33
C GLY A 119 -1.15 8.92 -10.74
N THR A 120 -1.66 9.74 -9.82
CA THR A 120 -2.12 11.11 -10.10
C THR A 120 -1.14 12.15 -9.59
N PRO A 121 -1.00 13.31 -10.27
CA PRO A 121 -0.21 14.41 -9.76
C PRO A 121 -0.76 14.89 -8.41
N VAL A 122 0.13 15.23 -7.47
CA VAL A 122 -0.27 15.79 -6.17
C VAL A 122 -1.05 17.10 -6.41
N PRO A 123 -2.30 17.23 -5.90
CA PRO A 123 -3.03 18.48 -5.95
C PRO A 123 -2.26 19.59 -5.22
N LYS A 124 -2.23 20.80 -5.79
CA LYS A 124 -1.55 21.96 -5.21
C LYS A 124 -2.55 22.95 -4.63
N MET A 125 -2.24 23.51 -3.47
CA MET A 125 -3.00 24.61 -2.86
C MET A 125 -2.46 25.96 -3.32
N VAL A 126 -3.33 26.78 -3.93
CA VAL A 126 -3.01 28.13 -4.40
C VAL A 126 -3.84 29.14 -3.62
N VAL A 127 -3.18 30.13 -3.03
CA VAL A 127 -3.83 31.23 -2.31
C VAL A 127 -3.63 32.53 -3.06
N GLU A 128 -4.72 33.23 -3.36
CA GLU A 128 -4.69 34.55 -3.99
C GLU A 128 -4.73 35.65 -2.91
N ARG A 129 -3.81 36.62 -3.00
CA ARG A 129 -3.69 37.79 -2.11
C ARG A 129 -4.26 39.01 -2.79
N VAL A 130 -5.26 39.60 -2.15
CA VAL A 130 -5.93 40.82 -2.64
C VAL A 130 -5.12 42.07 -2.26
N ASP A 131 -4.47 42.06 -1.11
CA ASP A 131 -3.68 43.17 -0.58
C ASP A 131 -2.43 42.68 0.17
N ASP A 132 -1.54 43.63 0.48
CA ASP A 132 -0.29 43.39 1.22
C ASP A 132 -0.46 43.55 2.74
N GLN A 133 -1.71 43.64 3.23
CA GLN A 133 -1.98 43.70 4.67
C GLN A 133 -1.91 42.31 5.30
N PRO A 134 -1.33 42.18 6.52
CA PRO A 134 -1.25 40.89 7.19
C PRO A 134 -2.65 40.38 7.55
N ALA A 135 -2.94 39.12 7.23
CA ALA A 135 -4.20 38.49 7.61
C ALA A 135 -4.21 38.16 9.11
N HIS A 136 -5.40 37.85 9.67
CA HIS A 136 -5.59 37.58 11.10
C HIS A 136 -4.60 36.58 11.70
N GLY A 137 -4.25 35.52 10.95
CA GLY A 137 -3.30 34.48 11.38
C GLY A 137 -1.83 34.78 11.08
N GLU A 138 -1.47 35.97 10.61
CA GLU A 138 -0.10 36.29 10.17
C GLU A 138 0.64 37.23 11.10
N VAL A 139 -0.07 37.83 12.06
CA VAL A 139 0.50 38.77 13.01
C VAL A 139 1.18 37.99 14.15
N PRO A 140 2.52 38.04 14.30
CA PRO A 140 3.22 37.32 15.34
C PRO A 140 2.76 37.71 16.75
N GLY A 141 2.74 36.76 17.67
CA GLY A 141 2.34 36.98 19.06
C GLY A 141 0.82 37.01 19.29
N THR A 142 0.01 36.69 18.28
CA THR A 142 -1.44 36.51 18.40
C THR A 142 -1.79 35.03 18.55
N LEU A 143 -2.91 34.73 19.22
CA LEU A 143 -3.41 33.35 19.34
C LEU A 143 -3.71 32.72 17.96
N ALA A 144 -4.20 33.51 17.02
CA ALA A 144 -4.48 33.06 15.65
C ALA A 144 -3.21 32.69 14.88
N PHE A 145 -2.10 33.39 15.11
CA PHE A 145 -0.81 33.05 14.52
C PHE A 145 -0.27 31.72 15.05
N ASP A 146 -0.38 31.47 16.35
CA ASP A 146 0.06 30.20 16.93
C ASP A 146 -0.80 29.02 16.48
N GLN A 147 -2.12 29.21 16.33
CA GLN A 147 -3.00 28.21 15.74
C GLN A 147 -2.63 27.91 14.29
N ARG A 148 -2.41 28.95 13.46
CA ARG A 148 -2.04 28.80 12.05
C ARG A 148 -0.71 28.08 11.85
N ARG A 149 0.22 28.16 12.81
CA ARG A 149 1.51 27.44 12.74
C ARG A 149 1.36 25.91 12.77
N ALA A 150 0.22 25.40 13.25
CA ALA A 150 -0.10 23.99 13.20
C ALA A 150 -0.67 23.56 11.84
N ASP A 151 -1.17 24.51 11.04
CA ASP A 151 -1.73 24.25 9.72
C ASP A 151 -0.64 24.11 8.65
N ALA A 152 -0.95 23.42 7.56
CA ALA A 152 -0.06 23.31 6.40
C ALA A 152 0.01 24.64 5.61
N ALA A 153 1.21 25.02 5.20
CA ALA A 153 1.41 26.17 4.32
C ALA A 153 0.93 25.86 2.88
N PRO A 154 0.37 26.85 2.15
CA PRO A 154 0.01 26.66 0.75
C PRO A 154 1.26 26.53 -0.14
N ASP A 155 1.11 25.88 -1.29
CA ASP A 155 2.22 25.66 -2.24
C ASP A 155 2.57 26.94 -3.01
N VAL A 156 1.56 27.74 -3.37
CA VAL A 156 1.72 28.94 -4.19
C VAL A 156 0.86 30.08 -3.63
N ILE A 157 1.45 31.28 -3.55
CA ILE A 157 0.75 32.51 -3.19
C ILE A 157 0.85 33.48 -4.37
N VAL A 158 -0.30 33.87 -4.94
CA VAL A 158 -0.38 34.76 -6.12
C VAL A 158 -0.99 36.10 -5.71
N LYS A 159 -0.44 37.23 -6.17
CA LYS A 159 -1.07 38.55 -5.96
C LYS A 159 -2.10 38.82 -7.05
N VAL A 160 -3.29 39.25 -6.65
CA VAL A 160 -4.35 39.67 -7.58
C VAL A 160 -3.93 41.00 -8.24
N PRO A 161 -4.09 41.16 -9.57
CA PRO A 161 -3.81 42.42 -10.24
C PRO A 161 -4.75 43.54 -9.76
N GLU A 162 -4.23 44.75 -9.52
CA GLU A 162 -5.05 45.89 -9.12
C GLU A 162 -6.09 46.24 -10.20
N PRO A 163 -7.36 46.51 -9.82
CA PRO A 163 -8.36 46.99 -10.77
C PRO A 163 -7.95 48.36 -11.32
N PRO A 164 -8.30 48.69 -12.59
CA PRO A 164 -7.94 49.97 -13.18
C PRO A 164 -8.55 51.13 -12.38
N LYS A 165 -7.70 52.08 -11.96
CA LYS A 165 -8.14 53.31 -11.30
C LYS A 165 -9.05 54.09 -12.27
N ARG A 166 -10.30 54.31 -11.87
CA ARG A 166 -11.21 55.21 -12.58
C ARG A 166 -10.85 56.64 -12.18
N ASP A 167 -10.16 57.35 -13.07
CA ASP A 167 -9.96 58.79 -12.92
C ASP A 167 -11.31 59.49 -13.12
N ASN A 168 -11.97 59.84 -12.01
CA ASN A 168 -13.19 60.63 -12.02
C ASN A 168 -12.84 62.08 -12.40
N LEU A 169 -12.82 62.38 -13.71
CA LEU A 169 -12.95 63.75 -14.19
C LEU A 169 -14.37 64.23 -13.86
N GLY A 170 -14.49 65.05 -12.82
CA GLY A 170 -15.73 65.74 -12.49
C GLY A 170 -16.13 66.74 -13.60
N PRO A 171 -17.43 66.96 -13.84
CA PRO A 171 -17.89 67.96 -14.80
C PRO A 171 -17.59 69.38 -14.28
N GLN A 172 -17.09 70.24 -15.18
CA GLN A 172 -16.87 71.67 -14.95
C GLN A 172 -18.19 72.46 -14.86
#